data_AF-R7V6Z3-F1
#
_entry.id   AF-R7V6Z3-F1
#
_cell.length_a   1.000
_cell.length_b   1.000
_cell.length_c   1.000
_cell.angle_alpha   90.00
_cell.angle_beta   90.00
_cell.angle_gamma   90.00
#
_symmetry.space_group_name_H-M   'P 1'
#
loop_
_entity.id
_entity.type
_entity.pdbx_description
1 polymer ?
#
loop_
_entity_poly.entity_id
_entity_poly.type
_entity_poly.pdbx_seq_one_letter_code
_entity_poly.pdbx_strand_id
1 'polypeptide(L)'
;MSEAFSRHVLRVAVAQICQSLGWNAVQTSPMELMTDVLERYLLELGKYTHRYCEQFGRTEPNLDDLGLAFQEMGISVPELKDYLKHVDPLPFACEVPQFPVPRENLLQFPNPGSRELLERKEYVDDYFP
;
A
#
# COMPACT_ATOMS: atom_id res chain seq x y z
N MET A 1 -5.24 10.81 6.17
CA MET A 1 -6.14 9.75 6.69
C MET A 1 -5.78 8.37 6.14
N SER A 2 -5.59 8.21 4.82
CA SER A 2 -5.14 6.94 4.22
C SER A 2 -3.73 6.54 4.65
N GLU A 3 -2.78 7.47 4.70
CA GLU A 3 -1.39 7.20 5.12
C GLU A 3 -1.30 6.63 6.54
N ALA A 4 -2.02 7.23 7.49
CA ALA A 4 -2.08 6.73 8.87
C ALA A 4 -2.65 5.30 8.94
N PHE A 5 -3.62 4.98 8.08
CA PHE A 5 -4.15 3.61 7.97
C PHE A 5 -3.12 2.65 7.37
N SER A 6 -2.46 3.01 6.26
CA SER A 6 -1.40 2.20 5.65
C SER A 6 -0.26 1.91 6.62
N ARG A 7 0.17 2.93 7.37
CA ARG A 7 1.16 2.79 8.44
C ARG A 7 0.69 1.84 9.53
N HIS A 8 -0.58 1.94 9.94
CA HIS A 8 -1.15 1.03 10.93
C HIS A 8 -1.14 -0.43 10.43
N VAL A 9 -1.47 -0.67 9.17
CA VAL A 9 -1.41 -2.00 8.53
C VAL A 9 0.02 -2.55 8.54
N LEU A 10 1.02 -1.73 8.21
CA LEU A 10 2.44 -2.14 8.30
C LEU A 10 2.84 -2.48 9.73
N ARG A 11 2.41 -1.70 10.71
CA ARG A 11 2.66 -1.99 12.12
C ARG A 11 2.02 -3.31 12.56
N VAL A 12 0.82 -3.63 12.08
CA VAL A 12 0.18 -4.94 12.31
C VAL A 12 1.02 -6.07 11.71
N ALA A 13 1.52 -5.90 10.46
CA ALA A 13 2.39 -6.89 9.83
C ALA A 13 3.67 -7.16 10.63
N VAL A 14 4.35 -6.11 11.10
CA VAL A 14 5.54 -6.24 11.96
C VAL A 14 5.20 -6.95 13.26
N ALA A 15 4.09 -6.58 13.90
CA ALA A 15 3.64 -7.22 15.14
C ALA A 15 3.33 -8.71 14.95
N GLN A 16 2.72 -9.11 13.83
CA GLN A 16 2.46 -10.52 13.53
C GLN A 16 3.74 -11.33 13.31
N ILE A 17 4.75 -10.74 12.65
CA ILE A 17 6.07 -11.37 12.53
C ILE A 17 6.73 -11.54 13.90
N CYS A 18 6.63 -10.53 14.78
CA CYS A 18 7.13 -10.68 16.15
C CYS A 18 6.38 -11.80 16.91
N GLN A 19 5.06 -11.90 16.76
CA GLN A 19 4.26 -12.95 17.40
C GLN A 19 4.61 -14.34 16.89
N SER A 20 4.83 -14.51 15.57
CA SER A 20 5.22 -15.81 15.00
C SER A 20 6.60 -16.27 15.46
N LEU A 21 7.48 -15.33 15.78
CA LEU A 21 8.78 -15.59 16.40
C LEU A 21 8.70 -15.81 17.93
N GLY A 22 7.51 -15.73 18.54
CA GLY A 22 7.28 -16.01 19.96
C GLY A 22 7.45 -14.81 20.91
N TRP A 23 7.47 -13.58 20.38
CA TRP A 23 7.55 -12.38 21.23
C TRP A 23 6.19 -12.05 21.85
N ASN A 24 6.16 -11.91 23.18
CA ASN A 24 4.94 -11.58 23.93
C ASN A 24 4.72 -10.08 24.12
N ALA A 25 5.79 -9.27 24.02
CA ALA A 25 5.74 -7.82 24.18
C ALA A 25 6.89 -7.15 23.44
N VAL A 26 6.67 -5.92 22.96
CA VAL A 26 7.67 -5.07 22.30
C VAL A 26 7.45 -3.63 22.78
N GLN A 27 8.54 -2.86 22.92
CA GLN A 27 8.46 -1.43 23.23
C GLN A 27 7.92 -0.64 22.03
N THR A 28 7.19 0.45 22.28
CA THR A 28 6.58 1.26 21.22
C THR A 28 7.61 1.87 20.26
N SER A 29 8.73 2.37 20.77
CA SER A 29 9.74 3.04 19.92
C SER A 29 10.40 2.10 18.90
N PRO A 30 10.92 0.91 19.27
CA PRO A 30 11.41 -0.06 18.29
C PRO A 30 10.33 -0.53 17.31
N MET A 31 9.08 -0.69 17.75
CA MET A 31 7.98 -1.09 16.87
C MET A 31 7.71 -0.04 15.77
N GLU A 32 7.67 1.23 16.14
CA GLU A 32 7.52 2.33 15.17
C GLU A 32 8.73 2.41 14.23
N LEU A 33 9.95 2.23 14.75
CA LEU A 33 11.16 2.24 13.92
C LEU A 33 11.18 1.07 12.92
N MET A 34 10.81 -0.14 13.33
CA MET A 34 10.72 -1.28 12.43
C MET A 34 9.63 -1.08 11.37
N THR A 35 8.54 -0.41 11.71
CA THR A 35 7.49 -0.02 10.76
C THR A 35 8.03 0.96 9.71
N ASP A 36 8.81 1.97 10.13
CA ASP A 36 9.48 2.92 9.22
C ASP A 36 10.49 2.22 8.30
N VAL A 37 11.28 1.30 8.84
CA VAL A 37 12.27 0.53 8.08
C VAL A 37 11.57 -0.34 7.04
N LEU A 38 10.49 -1.04 7.41
CA LEU A 38 9.72 -1.86 6.48
C LEU A 38 9.12 -1.02 5.34
N GLU A 39 8.53 0.13 5.66
CA GLU A 39 7.98 1.05 4.67
C GLU A 39 9.05 1.51 3.66
N ARG A 40 10.20 1.97 4.16
CA ARG A 40 11.32 2.43 3.32
C ARG A 40 11.91 1.30 2.49
N TYR A 41 11.99 0.10 3.05
CA TYR A 41 12.49 -1.08 2.36
C TYR A 41 11.61 -1.45 1.17
N LEU A 42 10.28 -1.48 1.35
CA LEU A 42 9.33 -1.75 0.27
C LEU A 42 9.38 -0.65 -0.81
N LEU A 43 9.50 0.61 -0.41
CA LEU A 43 9.65 1.72 -1.34
C LEU A 43 10.93 1.59 -2.17
N GLU A 44 12.04 1.23 -1.55
CA GLU A 44 13.33 1.07 -2.23
C GLU A 44 13.31 -0.11 -3.19
N LEU A 45 12.71 -1.24 -2.79
CA LEU A 45 12.47 -2.39 -3.67
C LEU A 45 11.64 -2.01 -4.90
N GLY A 46 10.56 -1.24 -4.69
CA GLY A 46 9.72 -0.74 -5.78
C GLY A 46 10.50 0.17 -6.74
N LYS A 47 11.34 1.07 -6.22
CA LYS A 47 12.19 1.94 -7.04
C LYS A 47 13.20 1.16 -7.88
N TYR A 48 13.89 0.17 -7.30
CA TYR A 48 14.83 -0.66 -8.06
C TYR A 48 14.11 -1.43 -9.15
N THR A 49 13.00 -2.08 -8.82
CA THR A 49 12.19 -2.85 -9.77
C THR A 49 11.70 -1.96 -10.91
N HIS A 50 11.24 -0.74 -10.61
CA HIS A 50 10.81 0.23 -11.60
C HIS A 50 11.96 0.68 -12.50
N ARG A 51 13.12 1.04 -11.94
CA ARG A 51 14.30 1.45 -12.72
C ARG A 51 14.78 0.36 -13.66
N TYR A 52 14.78 -0.91 -13.23
CA TYR A 52 15.12 -2.03 -14.10
C TYR A 52 14.12 -2.17 -15.24
N CYS A 53 12.81 -2.10 -14.95
CA CYS A 53 11.76 -2.12 -15.98
C CYS A 53 11.95 -1.00 -17.02
N GLU A 54 12.28 0.22 -16.59
CA GLU A 54 12.55 1.37 -17.47
C GLU A 54 13.76 1.15 -18.38
N GLN A 55 14.81 0.48 -17.90
CA GLN A 55 15.99 0.14 -18.72
C GLN A 55 15.64 -0.81 -19.88
N PHE A 56 14.59 -1.62 -19.73
CA PHE A 56 14.05 -2.46 -20.79
C PHE A 56 13.00 -1.75 -21.67
N GLY A 57 12.76 -0.44 -21.45
CA GLY A 57 11.78 0.35 -22.20
C GLY A 57 10.33 -0.02 -21.90
N ARG A 58 10.07 -0.71 -20.78
CA ARG A 58 8.73 -1.09 -20.32
C ARG A 58 8.29 -0.18 -19.18
N THR A 59 6.97 -0.13 -18.96
CA THR A 59 6.37 0.54 -17.79
C THR A 59 5.83 -0.47 -16.77
N GLU A 60 5.50 -1.67 -17.22
CA GLU A 60 4.98 -2.76 -16.38
C GLU A 60 6.13 -3.70 -15.99
N PRO A 61 6.56 -3.69 -14.70
CA PRO A 61 7.62 -4.57 -14.23
C PRO A 61 7.16 -6.03 -14.19
N ASN A 62 8.08 -6.95 -14.46
CA ASN A 62 7.86 -8.39 -14.39
C ASN A 62 8.77 -9.04 -13.32
N LEU A 63 8.76 -10.38 -13.25
CA LEU A 63 9.56 -11.12 -12.26
C LEU A 63 11.07 -11.05 -12.52
N ASP A 64 11.52 -10.82 -13.74
CA ASP A 64 12.94 -10.66 -14.06
C ASP A 64 13.46 -9.32 -13.53
N ASP A 65 12.69 -8.24 -13.69
CA ASP A 65 13.00 -6.92 -13.11
C ASP A 65 13.09 -6.98 -11.58
N LEU A 66 12.15 -7.71 -10.95
CA LEU A 66 12.15 -7.96 -9.51
C LEU A 66 13.35 -8.82 -9.08
N GLY A 67 13.73 -9.81 -9.88
CA GLY A 67 14.91 -10.64 -9.64
C GLY A 67 16.20 -9.82 -9.63
N LEU A 68 16.35 -8.87 -10.56
CA LEU A 68 17.46 -7.92 -10.58
C LEU A 68 17.44 -6.99 -9.36
N ALA A 69 16.26 -6.49 -8.97
CA ALA A 69 16.10 -5.68 -7.76
C ALA A 69 16.46 -6.46 -6.48
N PHE A 70 16.08 -7.73 -6.40
CA PHE A 70 16.47 -8.62 -5.29
C PHE A 70 17.98 -8.81 -5.23
N GLN A 71 18.64 -9.04 -6.38
CA GLN A 71 20.09 -9.15 -6.43
C GLN A 71 20.78 -7.85 -5.97
N GLU A 72 20.29 -6.69 -6.43
CA GLU A 72 20.80 -5.37 -6.02
C GLU A 72 20.66 -5.14 -4.50
N MET A 73 19.56 -5.60 -3.91
CA MET A 73 19.28 -5.49 -2.48
C MET A 73 19.89 -6.64 -1.63
N GLY A 74 20.60 -7.59 -2.25
CA GLY A 74 21.22 -8.72 -1.55
C GLY A 74 20.22 -9.78 -1.04
N ILE A 75 19.05 -9.92 -1.68
CA ILE A 75 18.03 -10.91 -1.32
C ILE A 75 18.26 -12.22 -2.08
N SER A 76 18.46 -13.30 -1.34
CA SER A 76 18.65 -14.65 -1.88
C SER A 76 17.32 -15.35 -2.15
N VAL A 77 16.96 -15.51 -3.42
CA VAL A 77 15.73 -16.24 -3.84
C VAL A 77 15.71 -17.70 -3.33
N PRO A 78 16.82 -18.46 -3.34
CA PRO A 78 16.85 -19.80 -2.74
C PRO A 78 16.48 -19.79 -1.26
N GLU A 79 17.02 -18.86 -0.48
CA GLU A 79 16.69 -18.73 0.94
C GLU A 79 15.23 -18.33 1.16
N LEU A 80 14.68 -17.45 0.31
CA LEU A 80 13.26 -17.10 0.34
C LEU A 80 12.37 -18.33 0.09
N LYS A 81 12.74 -19.18 -0.87
CA LYS A 81 12.04 -20.43 -1.13
C LYS A 81 12.11 -21.37 0.06
N ASP A 82 13.25 -21.45 0.74
CA ASP A 82 13.40 -22.28 1.93
C ASP A 82 12.63 -21.71 3.11
N TYR A 83 12.59 -20.39 3.27
CA TYR A 83 11.73 -19.72 4.26
C TYR A 83 10.26 -20.10 4.07
N LEU A 84 9.74 -20.04 2.84
CA LEU A 84 8.35 -20.41 2.55
C LEU A 84 8.00 -21.88 2.83
N LYS A 85 8.99 -22.79 2.84
CA LYS A 85 8.75 -24.20 3.18
C LYS A 85 8.72 -24.46 4.68
N HIS A 86 9.49 -23.69 5.45
CA HIS A 86 9.74 -23.97 6.87
C HIS A 86 8.99 -23.02 7.79
N VAL A 87 8.53 -21.86 7.30
CA VAL A 87 7.73 -20.92 8.06
C VAL A 87 6.28 -21.06 7.65
N ASP A 88 5.44 -21.40 8.62
CA ASP A 88 4.01 -21.57 8.40
C ASP A 88 3.37 -20.27 7.88
N PRO A 89 2.44 -20.36 6.91
CA PRO A 89 1.75 -19.20 6.41
C PRO A 89 0.92 -18.56 7.52
N LEU A 90 1.21 -17.30 7.82
CA LEU A 90 0.49 -16.51 8.82
C LEU A 90 -0.69 -15.80 8.16
N PRO A 91 -1.94 -16.11 8.52
CA PRO A 91 -3.07 -15.33 8.04
C PRO A 91 -2.93 -13.91 8.55
N PHE A 92 -3.17 -12.93 7.68
CA PHE A 92 -3.06 -11.53 8.07
C PHE A 92 -4.16 -11.18 9.09
N ALA A 93 -3.81 -10.44 10.14
CA ALA A 93 -4.68 -10.28 11.31
C ALA A 93 -5.88 -9.36 11.08
N CYS A 94 -5.87 -8.56 10.01
CA CYS A 94 -6.97 -7.66 9.68
C CYS A 94 -7.31 -7.71 8.19
N GLU A 95 -8.57 -7.44 7.84
CA GLU A 95 -8.93 -7.24 6.45
C GLU A 95 -8.50 -5.85 6.00
N VAL A 96 -7.79 -5.77 4.87
CA VAL A 96 -7.37 -4.50 4.28
C VAL A 96 -8.39 -4.12 3.20
N PRO A 97 -9.16 -3.03 3.38
CA PRO A 97 -10.12 -2.61 2.38
C PRO A 97 -9.38 -2.04 1.16
N GLN A 98 -9.97 -2.19 -0.02
CA GLN A 98 -9.44 -1.57 -1.24
C GLN A 98 -9.68 -0.06 -1.19
N PHE A 99 -8.60 0.72 -1.32
CA PHE A 99 -8.68 2.18 -1.36
C PHE A 99 -8.77 2.70 -2.81
N PRO A 100 -9.49 3.82 -3.02
CA PRO A 100 -10.33 4.51 -2.03
C PRO A 100 -11.59 3.68 -1.69
N VAL A 101 -11.93 3.58 -0.41
CA VAL A 101 -13.15 2.88 0.03
C VAL A 101 -14.35 3.62 -0.56
N PRO A 102 -15.23 2.96 -1.34
CA PRO A 102 -16.42 3.59 -1.88
C PRO A 102 -17.23 4.21 -0.74
N ARG A 103 -17.47 5.51 -0.84
CA ARG A 103 -18.42 6.22 0.02
C ARG A 103 -19.69 6.44 -0.78
N GLU A 104 -20.82 6.54 -0.10
CA GLU A 104 -22.02 7.05 -0.75
C GLU A 104 -21.68 8.38 -1.42
N ASN A 105 -21.84 8.40 -2.73
CA ASN A 105 -21.53 9.57 -3.53
C ASN A 105 -22.69 10.54 -3.36
N LEU A 106 -22.64 11.31 -2.28
CA LEU A 106 -23.46 12.51 -2.11
C LEU A 106 -22.88 13.59 -3.02
N LEU A 107 -22.92 13.36 -4.34
CA LEU A 107 -22.74 14.42 -5.32
C LEU A 107 -23.68 15.53 -4.85
N GLN A 108 -23.12 16.68 -4.48
CA GLN A 108 -23.86 17.81 -3.92
C GLN A 108 -24.66 18.50 -5.04
N PHE A 109 -25.34 17.72 -5.87
CA PHE A 109 -26.19 18.24 -6.91
C PHE A 109 -27.21 19.15 -6.23
N PRO A 110 -27.29 20.41 -6.67
CA PRO A 110 -28.20 21.33 -6.04
C PRO A 110 -29.63 20.82 -6.23
N ASN A 111 -30.45 20.90 -5.18
CA ASN A 111 -31.85 20.48 -5.28
C ASN A 111 -32.58 21.28 -6.38
N PRO A 112 -33.52 20.67 -7.12
CA PRO A 112 -34.37 21.41 -8.08
C PRO A 112 -35.10 22.54 -7.36
N GLY A 113 -34.70 23.79 -7.62
CA GLY A 113 -35.22 25.00 -6.94
C GLY A 113 -34.25 25.65 -5.94
N SER A 114 -33.03 25.14 -5.80
CA SER A 114 -31.95 25.83 -5.11
C SER A 114 -31.58 27.14 -5.82
N ARG A 115 -31.13 28.13 -5.04
CA ARG A 115 -30.67 29.43 -5.55
C ARG A 115 -29.54 29.27 -6.59
N GLU A 116 -28.68 28.28 -6.39
CA GLU A 116 -27.58 27.96 -7.29
C GLU A 116 -28.04 27.62 -8.70
N LEU A 117 -29.06 26.76 -8.88
CA LEU A 117 -29.60 26.45 -10.21
C LEU A 117 -30.32 27.63 -10.85
N LEU A 118 -30.94 28.50 -10.04
CA LEU A 118 -31.64 29.69 -10.53
C LEU A 118 -30.69 30.79 -11.01
N GLU A 119 -29.52 30.91 -10.36
CA GLU A 119 -28.48 31.89 -10.71
C GLU A 119 -27.38 31.28 -11.60
N ARG A 120 -27.50 30.00 -11.98
CA ARG A 120 -26.53 29.28 -12.81
C ARG A 120 -26.48 29.91 -14.20
N LYS A 121 -25.27 30.08 -14.71
CA LYS A 121 -25.06 30.63 -16.05
C LYS A 121 -25.42 29.59 -17.09
N GLU A 122 -26.10 30.01 -18.16
CA GLU A 122 -26.61 29.13 -19.22
C GLU A 122 -25.56 28.26 -19.91
N TYR A 123 -24.28 28.65 -19.88
CA TYR A 123 -23.19 27.88 -20.49
C TYR A 123 -22.63 26.76 -19.60
N VAL A 124 -23.13 26.60 -18.36
CA VAL A 124 -22.66 25.57 -17.42
C VAL A 124 -23.67 24.42 -17.41
N ASP A 125 -23.32 23.32 -18.07
CA ASP A 125 -24.22 22.16 -18.21
C ASP A 125 -24.71 21.57 -16.88
N ASP A 126 -25.94 21.06 -16.86
CA ASP A 126 -26.65 20.60 -15.65
C ASP A 126 -26.04 19.37 -14.95
N TYR A 127 -25.17 18.60 -15.62
CA TYR A 127 -24.53 17.41 -15.05
C TYR A 127 -23.26 17.72 -14.26
N PHE A 128 -22.76 18.96 -14.32
CA PHE A 128 -21.73 19.41 -13.40
C PHE A 128 -22.36 19.82 -12.07
N PRO A 129 -21.76 19.47 -10.91
CA PRO A 129 -22.19 20.04 -9.63
C PRO A 129 -22.10 21.57 -9.71
#